data_AF-A0AAV2BKE7-F1
#
_entry.id   AF-A0AAV2BKE7-F1
#
_cell.length_a   1.000
_cell.length_b   1.000
_cell.length_c   1.000
_cell.angle_alpha   90.00
_cell.angle_beta   90.00
_cell.angle_gamma   90.00
#
_symmetry.space_group_name_H-M   'P 1'
#
loop_
_entity.id
_entity.type
_entity.pdbx_description
1 polymer ?
#
loop_
_entity_poly.entity_id
_entity_poly.type
_entity_poly.pdbx_seq_one_letter_code
_entity_poly.pdbx_strand_id
1 'polypeptide(L)'
;IAEHNSYFAHLLKRACSERPLTIILDGLDQVEEYSGRSLKWFPVVLPQHVKLILGLRDGSNELQEIQERLPDDGSNYIEILDLDIEETLLIIEHLLLIKGRRLTDAQLSFARICLADNSYPRYAHIFAHIACKWHTLAIPERFWIKHSIYEIFCDYIMEMAKTVDISEINKLFASLGIFKNGITESEMFQILLSPPEQCDTNSDCP
;
A
#
# COMPACT_ATOMS: atom_id res chain seq x y z
N ILE A 1 -28.23 -17.63 -3.14
CA ILE A 1 -27.66 -16.37 -3.69
C ILE A 1 -28.65 -15.21 -3.59
N ALA A 2 -29.93 -15.38 -3.99
CA ALA A 2 -30.95 -14.31 -3.85
C ALA A 2 -31.21 -13.83 -2.40
N GLU A 3 -31.09 -14.70 -1.39
CA GLU A 3 -31.35 -14.32 0.02
C GLU A 3 -30.31 -13.37 0.63
N HIS A 4 -29.00 -13.55 0.35
CA HIS A 4 -27.95 -12.70 0.93
C HIS A 4 -28.01 -11.25 0.43
N ASN A 5 -28.37 -11.05 -0.85
CA ASN A 5 -28.59 -9.72 -1.42
C ASN A 5 -29.70 -8.96 -0.69
N SER A 6 -30.70 -9.69 -0.19
CA SER A 6 -31.81 -9.07 0.56
C SER A 6 -31.37 -8.52 1.92
N TYR A 7 -30.41 -9.17 2.58
CA TYR A 7 -29.99 -8.78 3.93
C TYR A 7 -29.19 -7.49 3.93
N PHE A 8 -28.19 -7.38 3.05
CA PHE A 8 -27.40 -6.15 2.93
C PHE A 8 -28.30 -4.96 2.56
N ALA A 9 -29.14 -5.12 1.53
CA ALA A 9 -30.11 -4.09 1.14
C ALA A 9 -31.10 -3.74 2.26
N HIS A 10 -31.51 -4.71 3.09
CA HIS A 10 -32.38 -4.47 4.24
C HIS A 10 -31.68 -3.66 5.33
N LEU A 11 -30.40 -3.93 5.60
CA LEU A 11 -29.61 -3.16 6.55
C LEU A 11 -29.46 -1.70 6.13
N LEU A 12 -29.25 -1.43 4.83
CA LEU A 12 -29.12 -0.07 4.31
C LEU A 12 -30.38 0.77 4.55
N LYS A 13 -31.57 0.17 4.57
CA LYS A 13 -32.85 0.86 4.84
C LYS A 13 -32.98 1.40 6.27
N ARG A 14 -32.08 1.02 7.19
CA ARG A 14 -32.09 1.54 8.57
C ARG A 14 -31.45 2.92 8.68
N ALA A 15 -30.78 3.42 7.64
CA ALA A 15 -30.27 4.77 7.60
C ALA A 15 -31.43 5.78 7.59
N CYS A 16 -31.27 6.88 8.32
CA CYS A 16 -32.26 7.97 8.39
C CYS A 16 -31.54 9.32 8.45
N SER A 17 -32.31 10.42 8.46
CA SER A 17 -31.70 11.76 8.49
C SER A 17 -30.92 12.01 9.79
N GLU A 18 -31.35 11.46 10.92
CA GLU A 18 -30.61 11.59 12.20
C GLU A 18 -29.38 10.70 12.25
N ARG A 19 -29.34 9.63 11.45
CA ARG A 19 -28.24 8.66 11.39
C ARG A 19 -27.96 8.25 9.94
N PRO A 20 -27.35 9.14 9.14
CA PRO A 20 -26.95 8.81 7.79
C PRO A 20 -25.82 7.76 7.81
N LEU A 21 -25.72 6.99 6.74
CA LEU A 21 -24.74 5.91 6.60
C LEU A 21 -23.83 6.19 5.41
N THR A 22 -22.51 6.21 5.64
CA THR A 22 -21.51 6.24 4.57
C THR A 22 -20.65 4.99 4.69
N ILE A 23 -20.56 4.23 3.60
CA ILE A 23 -19.78 3.01 3.50
C ILE A 23 -18.68 3.25 2.47
N ILE A 24 -17.44 2.95 2.82
CA ILE A 24 -16.28 3.02 1.93
C ILE A 24 -15.71 1.62 1.84
N LEU A 25 -15.63 1.08 0.62
CA LEU A 25 -14.99 -0.21 0.35
C LEU A 25 -13.83 0.07 -0.60
N ASP A 26 -12.61 -0.24 -0.16
CA ASP A 26 -11.40 -0.03 -0.93
C ASP A 26 -10.79 -1.37 -1.34
N GLY A 27 -10.40 -1.50 -2.60
CA GLY A 27 -9.73 -2.69 -3.13
C GLY A 27 -10.61 -3.94 -3.22
N LEU A 28 -11.90 -3.78 -3.57
CA LEU A 28 -12.81 -4.94 -3.69
C LEU A 28 -12.34 -5.94 -4.76
N ASP A 29 -11.67 -5.45 -5.79
CA ASP A 29 -11.03 -6.21 -6.86
C ASP A 29 -9.72 -6.92 -6.43
N GLN A 30 -9.29 -6.75 -5.18
CA GLN A 30 -8.07 -7.36 -4.61
C GLN A 30 -8.39 -8.53 -3.67
N VAL A 31 -9.66 -8.82 -3.42
CA VAL A 31 -10.08 -9.93 -2.55
C VAL A 31 -9.93 -11.27 -3.28
N GLU A 32 -9.27 -12.24 -2.63
CA GLU A 32 -9.05 -13.58 -3.19
C GLU A 32 -10.35 -14.37 -3.46
N GLU A 33 -10.27 -15.34 -4.38
CA GLU A 33 -11.35 -16.13 -5.01
C GLU A 33 -12.29 -16.94 -4.09
N TYR A 34 -12.21 -16.82 -2.76
CA TYR A 34 -12.95 -17.68 -1.82
C TYR A 34 -14.48 -17.55 -1.90
N SER A 35 -15.01 -16.48 -2.51
CA SER A 35 -16.42 -16.37 -2.88
C SER A 35 -16.55 -15.56 -4.15
N GLY A 36 -17.19 -16.13 -5.17
CA GLY A 36 -17.13 -15.67 -6.56
C GLY A 36 -17.25 -14.16 -6.74
N ARG A 37 -16.38 -13.62 -7.61
CA ARG A 37 -16.19 -12.20 -8.01
C ARG A 37 -17.46 -11.46 -8.47
N SER A 38 -18.63 -12.10 -8.43
CA SER A 38 -19.85 -11.45 -8.87
C SER A 38 -20.31 -10.40 -7.86
N LEU A 39 -20.32 -9.17 -8.31
CA LEU A 39 -20.88 -8.03 -7.60
C LEU A 39 -22.40 -7.98 -7.65
N LYS A 40 -23.10 -9.06 -8.02
CA LYS A 40 -24.59 -9.16 -7.99
C LYS A 40 -25.23 -8.73 -6.66
N TRP A 41 -24.50 -8.77 -5.55
CA TRP A 41 -24.96 -8.28 -4.25
C TRP A 41 -24.97 -6.75 -4.14
N PHE A 42 -24.20 -6.06 -4.98
CA PHE A 42 -24.07 -4.62 -5.00
C PHE A 42 -25.40 -3.95 -5.38
N PRO A 43 -25.95 -3.03 -4.56
CA PRO A 43 -27.20 -2.37 -4.87
C PRO A 43 -27.03 -1.27 -5.93
N VAL A 44 -27.85 -1.32 -6.98
CA VAL A 44 -27.89 -0.29 -8.05
C VAL A 44 -28.59 0.99 -7.56
N VAL A 45 -29.51 0.86 -6.60
CA VAL A 45 -30.25 1.98 -6.01
C VAL A 45 -29.99 1.99 -4.51
N LEU A 46 -29.45 3.10 -4.02
CA LEU A 46 -29.22 3.31 -2.59
C LEU A 46 -30.44 3.97 -1.93
N PRO A 47 -30.80 3.58 -0.69
CA PRO A 47 -31.81 4.30 0.09
C PRO A 47 -31.39 5.75 0.39
N GLN A 48 -32.35 6.60 0.73
CA GLN A 48 -32.05 7.95 1.22
C GLN A 48 -31.11 7.90 2.42
N HIS A 49 -30.24 8.90 2.53
CA HIS A 49 -29.24 9.02 3.59
C HIS A 49 -28.16 7.93 3.61
N VAL A 50 -28.02 7.14 2.53
CA VAL A 50 -26.92 6.20 2.32
C VAL A 50 -25.98 6.72 1.22
N LYS A 51 -24.67 6.70 1.48
CA LYS A 51 -23.63 6.90 0.49
C LYS A 51 -22.71 5.68 0.46
N LEU A 52 -22.30 5.27 -0.73
CA LEU A 52 -21.39 4.15 -0.95
C LEU A 52 -20.27 4.64 -1.87
N ILE A 53 -19.03 4.48 -1.42
CA ILE A 53 -17.83 4.84 -2.18
C ILE A 53 -17.04 3.56 -2.38
N LEU A 54 -16.70 3.26 -3.64
CA LEU A 54 -15.91 2.10 -4.02
C LEU A 54 -14.57 2.55 -4.61
N GLY A 55 -13.48 1.96 -4.14
CA GLY A 55 -12.17 2.00 -4.79
C GLY A 55 -11.96 0.72 -5.59
N LEU A 56 -11.72 0.86 -6.89
CA LEU A 56 -11.47 -0.25 -7.83
C LEU A 56 -10.31 0.12 -8.75
N ARG A 57 -9.54 -0.87 -9.20
CA ARG A 57 -8.53 -0.66 -10.24
C ARG A 57 -9.14 -0.59 -11.64
N ASP A 58 -8.49 0.20 -12.49
CA ASP A 58 -8.80 0.27 -13.91
C ASP A 58 -8.69 -1.10 -14.57
N GLY A 59 -9.64 -1.40 -15.47
CA GLY A 59 -9.69 -2.66 -16.20
C GLY A 59 -10.05 -3.90 -15.35
N SER A 60 -10.40 -3.74 -14.08
CA SER A 60 -10.92 -4.85 -13.26
C SER A 60 -12.27 -5.36 -13.78
N ASN A 61 -12.51 -6.67 -13.62
CA ASN A 61 -13.79 -7.28 -14.00
C ASN A 61 -14.95 -6.72 -13.16
N GLU A 62 -14.65 -6.38 -11.91
CA GLU A 62 -15.53 -5.77 -10.93
C GLU A 62 -16.02 -4.39 -11.39
N LEU A 63 -15.12 -3.56 -11.94
CA LEU A 63 -15.48 -2.27 -12.52
C LEU A 63 -16.41 -2.45 -13.72
N GLN A 64 -16.11 -3.42 -14.60
CA GLN A 64 -16.95 -3.73 -15.76
C GLN A 64 -18.36 -4.18 -15.33
N GLU A 65 -18.48 -5.08 -14.35
CA GLU A 65 -19.79 -5.55 -13.84
C GLU A 65 -20.61 -4.40 -13.22
N ILE A 66 -19.96 -3.41 -12.59
CA ILE A 66 -20.64 -2.22 -12.07
C ILE A 66 -21.09 -1.30 -13.21
N GLN A 67 -20.24 -1.06 -14.20
CA GLN A 67 -20.55 -0.23 -15.38
C GLN A 67 -21.70 -0.80 -16.20
N GLU A 68 -21.84 -2.11 -16.30
CA GLU A 68 -22.98 -2.75 -16.96
C GLU A 68 -24.31 -2.55 -16.21
N ARG A 69 -24.26 -2.27 -14.91
CA ARG A 69 -25.44 -2.26 -14.01
C ARG A 69 -25.86 -0.86 -13.58
N LEU A 70 -24.93 0.08 -13.48
CA LEU A 70 -25.21 1.47 -13.17
C LEU A 70 -25.35 2.28 -14.47
N PRO A 71 -26.34 3.18 -14.56
CA PRO A 71 -26.44 4.08 -15.70
C PRO A 71 -25.19 4.99 -15.77
N ASP A 72 -24.61 5.09 -16.97
CA ASP A 72 -23.48 5.97 -17.25
C ASP A 72 -23.99 7.40 -17.46
N ASP A 73 -24.35 8.07 -16.36
CA ASP A 73 -24.75 9.47 -16.34
C ASP A 73 -23.57 10.42 -15.99
N GLY A 74 -22.35 9.87 -15.93
CA GLY A 74 -21.12 10.60 -15.58
C GLY A 74 -21.03 11.10 -14.12
N SER A 75 -22.05 10.86 -13.29
CA SER A 75 -22.08 11.37 -11.90
C SER A 75 -21.57 10.37 -10.86
N ASN A 76 -21.51 9.09 -11.22
CA ASN A 76 -21.21 7.99 -10.30
C ASN A 76 -19.74 7.52 -10.33
N TYR A 77 -18.94 8.02 -11.29
CA TYR A 77 -17.56 7.59 -11.49
C TYR A 77 -16.62 8.79 -11.39
N ILE A 78 -15.53 8.60 -10.64
CA ILE A 78 -14.44 9.56 -10.53
C ILE A 78 -13.17 8.82 -10.90
N GLU A 79 -12.59 9.18 -12.03
CA GLU A 79 -11.29 8.68 -12.45
C GLU A 79 -10.19 9.36 -11.64
N ILE A 80 -9.27 8.56 -11.10
CA ILE A 80 -8.08 9.06 -10.41
C ILE A 80 -6.92 8.89 -11.39
N LEU A 81 -6.51 10.00 -12.00
CA LEU A 81 -5.41 10.01 -12.95
C LEU A 81 -4.07 9.77 -12.24
N ASP A 82 -3.14 9.16 -12.97
CA ASP A 82 -1.76 9.07 -12.55
C ASP A 82 -1.16 10.48 -12.41
N LEU A 83 -0.22 10.62 -11.47
CA LEU A 83 0.50 11.86 -11.30
C LEU A 83 1.51 12.04 -12.43
N ASP A 84 1.74 13.29 -12.80
CA ASP A 84 2.90 13.62 -13.62
C ASP A 84 4.18 13.75 -12.76
N ILE A 85 5.31 13.93 -13.44
CA ILE A 85 6.63 14.06 -12.80
C ILE A 85 6.67 15.30 -11.88
N GLU A 86 6.06 16.41 -12.27
CA GLU A 86 6.08 17.65 -11.49
C GLU A 86 5.22 17.52 -10.23
N GLU A 87 4.02 16.97 -10.36
CA GLU A 87 3.14 16.68 -9.23
C GLU A 87 3.81 15.73 -8.24
N THR A 88 4.49 14.70 -8.74
CA THR A 88 5.23 13.76 -7.91
C THR A 88 6.42 14.44 -7.21
N LEU A 89 7.12 15.36 -7.89
CA LEU A 89 8.17 16.17 -7.29
C LEU A 89 7.65 17.11 -6.20
N LEU A 90 6.50 17.75 -6.42
CA LEU A 90 5.89 18.63 -5.43
C LEU A 90 5.58 17.87 -4.13
N ILE A 91 5.12 16.62 -4.24
CA ILE A 91 4.95 15.75 -3.08
C ILE A 91 6.29 15.48 -2.38
N ILE A 92 7.34 15.14 -3.12
CA ILE A 92 8.67 14.90 -2.56
C ILE A 92 9.19 16.14 -1.83
N GLU A 93 9.14 17.31 -2.48
CA GLU A 93 9.60 18.58 -1.91
C GLU A 93 8.82 18.93 -0.64
N HIS A 94 7.50 18.76 -0.66
CA HIS A 94 6.66 18.98 0.52
C HIS A 94 7.04 18.05 1.68
N LEU A 95 7.22 16.76 1.41
CA LEU A 95 7.62 15.77 2.42
C LEU A 95 9.02 16.06 3.00
N LEU A 96 9.97 16.49 2.17
CA LEU A 96 11.31 16.88 2.61
C LEU A 96 11.26 18.17 3.45
N LEU A 97 10.45 19.15 3.05
CA LEU A 97 10.29 20.40 3.76
C LEU A 97 9.75 20.18 5.18
N ILE A 98 8.77 19.29 5.35
CA ILE A 98 8.25 18.89 6.68
C ILE A 98 9.37 18.33 7.57
N LYS A 99 10.38 17.69 6.98
CA LYS A 99 11.55 17.14 7.69
C LYS A 99 12.72 18.13 7.80
N GLY A 100 12.54 19.38 7.40
CA GLY A 100 13.59 20.41 7.42
C GLY A 100 14.71 20.17 6.41
N ARG A 101 14.41 19.49 5.30
CA ARG A 101 15.37 19.12 4.25
C ARG A 101 14.92 19.71 2.90
N ARG A 102 15.87 19.84 1.98
CA ARG A 102 15.63 20.26 0.59
C ARG A 102 16.64 19.55 -0.32
N LEU A 103 16.23 19.22 -1.54
CA LEU A 103 17.13 18.71 -2.57
C LEU A 103 18.01 19.84 -3.13
N THR A 104 19.26 19.51 -3.47
CA THR A 104 20.12 20.36 -4.30
C THR A 104 19.74 20.24 -5.78
N ASP A 105 20.19 21.16 -6.63
CA ASP A 105 19.87 21.14 -8.07
C ASP A 105 20.31 19.83 -8.76
N ALA A 106 21.44 19.26 -8.33
CA ALA A 106 21.93 17.97 -8.81
C ALA A 106 21.01 16.81 -8.37
N GLN A 107 20.54 16.83 -7.12
CA GLN A 107 19.61 15.83 -6.59
C GLN A 107 18.22 15.94 -7.20
N LEU A 108 17.77 17.17 -7.50
CA LEU A 108 16.51 17.42 -8.18
C LEU A 108 16.55 16.90 -9.63
N SER A 109 17.65 17.16 -10.34
CA SER A 109 17.88 16.62 -11.69
C SER A 109 17.85 15.09 -11.69
N PHE A 110 18.44 14.45 -10.67
CA PHE A 110 18.39 13.00 -10.51
C PHE A 110 16.98 12.49 -10.18
N ALA A 111 16.25 13.16 -9.28
CA ALA A 111 14.88 12.80 -8.95
C ALA A 111 13.99 12.76 -10.20
N ARG A 112 14.14 13.74 -11.11
CA ARG A 112 13.43 13.78 -12.39
C ARG A 112 13.68 12.55 -13.27
N ILE A 113 14.92 12.05 -13.30
CA ILE A 113 15.27 10.83 -14.04
C ILE A 113 14.56 9.62 -13.44
N CYS A 114 14.59 9.48 -12.11
CA CYS A 114 13.94 8.37 -11.42
C CYS A 114 12.42 8.36 -11.59
N LEU A 115 11.80 9.54 -11.62
CA LEU A 115 10.35 9.72 -11.73
C LEU A 115 9.80 9.47 -13.13
N ALA A 116 10.65 9.50 -14.16
CA ALA A 116 10.24 9.19 -15.54
C ALA A 116 9.52 7.84 -15.66
N ASP A 117 9.96 6.85 -14.88
CA ASP A 117 9.36 5.51 -14.84
C ASP A 117 8.47 5.27 -13.60
N ASN A 118 8.39 6.23 -12.66
CA ASN A 118 7.82 6.01 -11.32
C ASN A 118 7.06 7.23 -10.75
N SER A 119 6.10 7.77 -11.51
CA SER A 119 5.30 8.94 -11.09
C SER A 119 4.05 8.57 -10.27
N TYR A 120 4.17 7.67 -9.29
CA TYR A 120 3.03 7.33 -8.41
C TYR A 120 3.29 7.80 -6.97
N PRO A 121 2.25 8.23 -6.23
CA PRO A 121 2.40 8.87 -4.92
C PRO A 121 3.24 8.05 -3.92
N ARG A 122 3.07 6.73 -3.92
CA ARG A 122 3.81 5.83 -3.02
C ARG A 122 5.33 5.88 -3.28
N TYR A 123 5.75 6.03 -4.54
CA TYR A 123 7.16 6.21 -4.86
C TYR A 123 7.69 7.51 -4.27
N ALA A 124 6.95 8.63 -4.41
CA ALA A 124 7.32 9.92 -3.84
C ALA A 124 7.60 9.83 -2.34
N HIS A 125 6.75 9.13 -1.60
CA HIS A 125 6.94 8.92 -0.16
C HIS A 125 8.23 8.17 0.18
N ILE A 126 8.49 7.07 -0.54
CA ILE A 126 9.70 6.26 -0.34
C ILE A 126 10.94 7.06 -0.73
N PHE A 127 10.89 7.74 -1.88
CA PHE A 127 11.95 8.61 -2.37
C PHE A 127 12.30 9.68 -1.34
N ALA A 128 11.31 10.43 -0.86
CA ALA A 128 11.51 11.48 0.14
C ALA A 128 12.09 10.91 1.45
N HIS A 129 11.63 9.73 1.89
CA HIS A 129 12.17 9.07 3.08
C HIS A 129 13.66 8.73 2.93
N ILE A 130 14.06 8.23 1.76
CA ILE A 130 15.46 7.87 1.47
C ILE A 130 16.30 9.14 1.32
N ALA A 131 15.80 10.12 0.57
CA ALA A 131 16.46 11.39 0.33
C ALA A 131 16.70 12.20 1.62
N CYS A 132 15.86 12.02 2.65
CA CYS A 132 16.12 12.59 3.98
C CYS A 132 17.48 12.18 4.55
N LYS A 133 18.01 11.01 4.20
CA LYS A 133 19.30 10.49 4.67
C LYS A 133 20.49 11.00 3.85
N TRP A 134 20.26 11.71 2.76
CA TRP A 134 21.33 12.15 1.86
C TRP A 134 22.17 13.28 2.47
N HIS A 135 23.48 13.22 2.27
CA HIS A 135 24.36 14.33 2.60
C HIS A 135 24.32 15.39 1.48
N THR A 136 24.48 16.66 1.81
CA THR A 136 24.38 17.77 0.84
C THR A 136 25.39 17.67 -0.31
N LEU A 137 26.55 17.05 -0.06
CA LEU A 137 27.63 16.83 -1.02
C LEU A 137 27.60 15.45 -1.68
N ALA A 138 26.61 14.62 -1.34
CA ALA A 138 26.55 13.27 -1.89
C ALA A 138 26.08 13.33 -3.34
N ILE A 139 26.89 12.73 -4.22
CA ILE A 139 26.61 12.63 -5.65
C ILE A 139 25.49 11.60 -5.86
N PRO A 140 24.41 11.95 -6.58
CA PRO A 140 23.28 11.07 -6.90
C PRO A 140 23.66 9.68 -7.43
N GLU A 141 24.77 9.56 -8.17
CA GLU A 141 25.27 8.30 -8.76
C GLU A 141 25.55 7.18 -7.75
N ARG A 142 25.79 7.51 -6.46
CA ARG A 142 25.93 6.51 -5.39
C ARG A 142 24.61 6.09 -4.77
N PHE A 143 23.53 6.82 -5.03
CA PHE A 143 22.22 6.47 -4.54
C PHE A 143 21.56 5.59 -5.59
N TRP A 144 21.58 4.28 -5.33
CA TRP A 144 20.78 3.31 -6.05
C TRP A 144 19.30 3.57 -5.77
N ILE A 145 18.73 4.63 -6.34
CA ILE A 145 17.29 4.70 -6.49
C ILE A 145 16.98 3.89 -7.73
N LYS A 146 16.82 2.59 -7.48
CA LYS A 146 16.46 1.60 -8.47
C LYS A 146 15.04 1.86 -8.98
N HIS A 147 14.74 1.38 -10.19
CA HIS A 147 13.51 1.73 -10.92
C HIS A 147 12.25 1.07 -10.33
N SER A 148 12.37 0.18 -9.33
CA SER A 148 11.22 -0.48 -8.70
C SER A 148 11.19 -0.32 -7.18
N ILE A 149 9.99 -0.19 -6.61
CA ILE A 149 9.78 -0.28 -5.15
C ILE A 149 10.39 -1.56 -4.56
N TYR A 150 10.28 -2.69 -5.28
CA TYR A 150 10.83 -3.97 -4.81
C TYR A 150 12.33 -3.88 -4.59
N GLU A 151 13.02 -3.28 -5.55
CA GLU A 151 14.45 -3.10 -5.52
C GLU A 151 14.89 -2.16 -4.38
N ILE A 152 14.14 -1.08 -4.17
CA ILE A 152 14.32 -0.17 -3.03
C ILE A 152 14.12 -0.91 -1.70
N PHE A 153 13.11 -1.77 -1.63
CA PHE A 153 12.82 -2.58 -0.45
C PHE A 153 13.94 -3.58 -0.15
N CYS A 154 14.47 -4.26 -1.18
CA CYS A 154 15.63 -5.14 -1.04
C CYS A 154 16.85 -4.38 -0.50
N ASP A 155 17.14 -3.19 -1.03
CA ASP A 155 18.27 -2.38 -0.55
C ASP A 155 18.08 -1.94 0.90
N TYR A 156 16.85 -1.59 1.27
CA TYR A 156 16.52 -1.25 2.65
C TYR A 156 16.78 -2.43 3.60
N ILE A 157 16.38 -3.64 3.21
CA ILE A 157 16.67 -4.86 3.98
C ILE A 157 18.18 -5.11 4.07
N MET A 158 18.90 -4.97 2.95
CA MET A 158 20.36 -5.16 2.94
C MET A 158 21.09 -4.15 3.83
N GLU A 159 20.60 -2.90 3.88
CA GLU A 159 21.13 -1.89 4.80
C GLU A 159 20.84 -2.25 6.26
N MET A 160 19.63 -2.71 6.57
CA MET A 160 19.28 -3.21 7.91
C MET A 160 20.14 -4.41 8.31
N ALA A 161 20.44 -5.31 7.37
CA ALA A 161 21.26 -6.50 7.59
C ALA A 161 22.72 -6.17 7.98
N LYS A 162 23.17 -4.91 7.83
CA LYS A 162 24.47 -4.46 8.37
C LYS A 162 24.45 -4.29 9.89
N THR A 163 23.26 -4.12 10.48
CA THR A 163 23.05 -3.88 11.91
C THR A 163 22.40 -5.06 12.63
N VAL A 164 21.59 -5.83 11.92
CA VAL A 164 20.85 -6.99 12.43
C VAL A 164 21.25 -8.21 11.61
N ASP A 165 21.42 -9.36 12.25
CA ASP A 165 21.75 -10.61 11.54
C ASP A 165 20.63 -10.96 10.53
N ILE A 166 21.04 -11.38 9.33
CA ILE A 166 20.13 -11.81 8.27
C ILE A 166 19.26 -13.00 8.71
N SER A 167 19.74 -13.84 9.63
CA SER A 167 18.96 -14.93 10.23
C SER A 167 17.70 -14.42 10.93
N GLU A 168 17.81 -13.35 11.73
CA GLU A 168 16.68 -12.77 12.46
C GLU A 168 15.70 -12.06 11.52
N ILE A 169 16.22 -11.42 10.46
CA ILE A 169 15.40 -10.85 9.39
C ILE A 169 14.60 -11.94 8.68
N ASN A 170 15.21 -13.10 8.38
CA ASN A 170 14.52 -14.23 7.77
C ASN A 170 13.44 -14.81 8.68
N LYS A 171 13.69 -14.91 10.00
CA LYS A 171 12.68 -15.32 10.99
C LYS A 171 11.50 -14.36 11.02
N LEU A 172 11.76 -13.05 10.92
CA LEU A 172 10.69 -12.05 10.84
C LEU A 172 9.86 -12.24 9.56
N PHE A 173 10.48 -12.46 8.40
CA PHE A 173 9.74 -12.72 7.16
C PHE A 173 8.93 -14.02 7.20
N ALA A 174 9.51 -15.10 7.73
CA ALA A 174 8.80 -16.35 7.92
C ALA A 174 7.58 -16.16 8.84
N SER A 175 7.76 -15.42 9.92
CA SER A 175 6.69 -15.06 10.84
C SER A 175 5.58 -14.27 10.14
N LEU A 176 5.93 -13.25 9.34
CA LEU A 176 4.96 -12.44 8.59
C LEU A 176 4.15 -13.29 7.61
N GLY A 177 4.75 -14.32 7.02
CA GLY A 177 4.06 -15.27 6.14
C GLY A 177 3.16 -16.28 6.86
N ILE A 178 3.43 -16.58 8.14
CA ILE A 178 2.68 -17.57 8.92
C ILE A 178 1.53 -16.93 9.69
N PHE A 179 1.74 -15.73 10.24
CA PHE A 179 0.74 -15.08 11.09
C PHE A 179 -0.39 -14.47 10.26
N LYS A 180 -1.58 -15.07 10.37
CA LYS A 180 -2.81 -14.63 9.68
C LYS A 180 -3.17 -13.16 9.92
N ASN A 181 -2.79 -12.61 11.08
CA ASN A 181 -3.12 -11.23 11.49
C ASN A 181 -1.90 -10.30 11.46
N GLY A 182 -0.80 -10.71 10.84
CA GLY A 182 0.47 -9.99 10.90
C GLY A 182 1.15 -10.11 12.27
N ILE A 183 2.09 -9.20 12.53
CA ILE A 183 2.94 -9.18 13.73
C ILE A 183 2.85 -7.79 14.36
N THR A 184 2.73 -7.73 15.68
CA THR A 184 2.78 -6.47 16.44
C THR A 184 4.20 -5.93 16.55
N GLU A 185 4.34 -4.62 16.82
CA GLU A 185 5.66 -4.01 17.03
C GLU A 185 6.47 -4.72 18.15
N SER A 186 5.80 -5.11 19.24
CA SER A 186 6.42 -5.83 20.35
C SER A 186 6.93 -7.22 19.94
N GLU A 187 6.15 -7.98 19.18
CA GLU A 187 6.56 -9.29 18.66
C GLU A 187 7.69 -9.16 17.63
N MET A 188 7.65 -8.13 16.79
CA MET A 188 8.72 -7.82 15.84
C MET A 188 10.04 -7.56 16.59
N PHE A 189 10.03 -6.73 17.63
CA PHE A 189 11.22 -6.51 18.46
C PHE A 189 11.69 -7.77 19.16
N GLN A 190 10.77 -8.60 19.64
CA GLN A 190 11.11 -9.87 20.27
C GLN A 190 11.84 -10.80 19.29
N ILE A 191 11.36 -10.92 18.05
CA ILE A 191 12.02 -11.71 17.01
C ILE A 191 13.40 -11.13 16.69
N LEU A 192 13.50 -9.82 16.42
CA LEU A 192 14.74 -9.19 16.01
C LEU A 192 15.83 -9.13 17.11
N LEU A 193 15.43 -9.16 18.38
CA LEU A 193 16.32 -9.13 19.54
C LEU A 193 16.47 -10.49 20.22
N SER A 194 15.94 -11.56 19.62
CA SER A 194 16.10 -12.90 20.16
C SER A 194 17.60 -13.25 20.22
N PRO A 195 18.08 -13.81 21.35
CA PRO A 195 19.46 -14.26 21.43
C PRO A 195 19.68 -15.33 20.34
N PRO A 196 20.87 -15.36 19.70
CA PRO A 196 21.17 -16.38 18.71
C PRO A 196 20.96 -17.74 19.35
N GLU A 197 20.19 -18.61 18.68
CA GLU A 197 20.01 -19.99 19.11
C GLU A 197 21.41 -20.62 19.22
N GLN A 198 21.83 -20.94 20.44
CA GLN A 198 23.00 -21.75 20.64
C GLN A 198 22.66 -23.11 20.05
N CYS A 199 23.25 -23.44 18.90
CA CYS A 199 23.30 -24.83 18.46
C CYS A 199 24.02 -25.61 19.57
N ASP A 200 23.25 -26.36 20.36
CA ASP A 200 23.80 -27.38 21.25
C ASP A 200 24.52 -28.42 20.37
N THR A 201 25.80 -28.19 20.11
CA THR A 201 26.72 -29.22 19.62
C THR A 201 27.05 -30.14 20.79
N ASN A 202 26.05 -30.85 21.30
CA ASN A 202 26.18 -31.97 22.23
C ASN A 202 24.92 -32.84 22.13
N SER A 203 24.66 -33.36 20.93
CA SER A 203 23.93 -34.62 20.81
C SER A 203 24.95 -35.67 20.38
N ASP A 204 25.46 -36.38 21.38
CA ASP A 204 26.37 -37.52 21.25
C ASP A 204 25.93 -38.46 20.11
N CYS A 205 26.88 -38.73 19.20
CA CYS A 205 26.82 -39.85 18.29
C CYS A 205 26.87 -41.17 19.10
N PRO A 206 26.07 -42.19 18.76
CA PRO A 206 26.29 -43.55 19.25
C PRO A 206 27.58 -44.16 18.68
#